data_AF-N2A5U5-F1
#
_entry.id   AF-N2A5U5-F1
#
_cell.length_a   1.000
_cell.length_b   1.000
_cell.length_c   1.000
_cell.angle_alpha   90.00
_cell.angle_beta   90.00
_cell.angle_gamma   90.00
#
_symmetry.space_group_name_H-M   'P 1'
#
loop_
_entity.id
_entity.type
_entity.pdbx_description
1 polymer ?
#
loop_
_entity_poly.entity_id
_entity_poly.type
_entity_poly.pdbx_seq_one_letter_code
_entity_poly.pdbx_strand_id
1 'polypeptide(L)'
;SSTNEIEEENKQSSTNEIEEEVRFDLKYPKGHPQINGEEFKDLMYWLFYENENNLDVKIKSEITLWLNSHKDNSSLDTAVTSSGKSAEYYSNIEREFTSENENHFSSDLWEEIISGRKELFKSHPNGSLAWLLANQMQTYALNYLKQTNNGDSVVYFYLESIKNTQDSLEFDMDIKIKHKRIKYLQSRYKDIAECEIINEDIQLKASKVYIAIQNALNVFQIH
;
A
#
# COMPACT_ATOMS: atom_id res chain seq x y z
N SER A 1 31.17 12.83 -45.45
CA SER A 1 31.33 13.89 -44.43
C SER A 1 30.02 14.68 -44.41
N SER A 2 28.90 14.15 -43.91
CA SER A 2 28.60 13.49 -42.63
C SER A 2 28.66 14.46 -41.45
N THR A 3 27.65 15.32 -41.33
CA THR A 3 27.18 15.93 -40.07
C THR A 3 25.94 16.75 -40.40
N ASN A 4 24.78 16.10 -40.34
CA ASN A 4 23.45 16.68 -40.10
C ASN A 4 22.42 15.55 -40.25
N GLU A 5 22.51 14.57 -39.37
CA GLU A 5 21.49 13.55 -39.23
C GLU A 5 21.35 13.24 -37.73
N ILE A 6 20.17 13.60 -37.22
CA ILE A 6 19.42 12.84 -36.21
C ILE A 6 19.77 13.18 -34.75
N GLU A 7 19.26 14.34 -34.32
CA GLU A 7 18.84 14.65 -32.94
C GLU A 7 17.59 13.84 -32.49
N GLU A 8 17.52 12.53 -32.81
CA GLU A 8 16.44 11.64 -32.37
C GLU A 8 16.99 10.37 -31.68
N GLU A 9 17.77 10.51 -30.62
CA GLU A 9 18.03 9.38 -29.71
C GLU A 9 17.87 9.76 -28.22
N ASN A 10 17.07 10.78 -27.93
CA ASN A 10 16.78 11.24 -26.56
C ASN A 10 15.33 10.96 -26.12
N LYS A 11 14.85 9.74 -26.34
CA LYS A 11 13.64 9.19 -25.69
C LYS A 11 13.84 7.72 -25.36
N GLN A 12 14.87 7.46 -24.58
CA GLN A 12 15.07 6.14 -23.98
C GLN A 12 14.18 6.01 -22.74
N SER A 13 13.19 5.12 -22.85
CA SER A 13 12.76 4.24 -21.77
C SER A 13 12.24 4.91 -20.49
N SER A 14 10.97 5.32 -20.49
CA SER A 14 10.13 5.19 -19.29
C SER A 14 9.11 4.10 -19.56
N THR A 15 9.38 2.94 -18.98
CA THR A 15 8.50 1.78 -18.92
C THR A 15 7.19 2.17 -18.24
N ASN A 16 6.17 2.47 -19.05
CA ASN A 16 4.78 2.24 -18.67
C ASN A 16 4.52 0.74 -18.79
N GLU A 17 5.00 -0.04 -17.83
CA GLU A 17 4.29 -1.29 -17.51
C GLU A 17 2.99 -0.83 -16.85
N ILE A 18 1.93 -0.77 -17.65
CA ILE A 18 0.58 -0.67 -17.13
C ILE A 18 0.39 -1.99 -16.38
N GLU A 19 0.66 -2.00 -15.07
CA GLU A 19 0.19 -3.09 -14.21
C GLU A 19 -1.30 -3.23 -14.47
N GLU A 20 -1.71 -4.42 -14.94
CA GLU A 20 -3.11 -4.72 -15.18
C GLU A 20 -3.92 -4.41 -13.94
N GLU A 21 -4.80 -3.42 -14.05
CA GLU A 21 -5.51 -2.92 -12.89
C GLU A 21 -6.62 -3.90 -12.50
N VAL A 22 -6.49 -4.52 -11.34
CA VAL A 22 -7.52 -5.37 -10.75
C VAL A 22 -8.80 -4.56 -10.53
N ARG A 23 -9.91 -5.01 -11.11
CA ARG A 23 -11.25 -4.43 -10.97
C ARG A 23 -12.25 -5.44 -10.47
N PHE A 24 -13.13 -5.00 -9.59
CA PHE A 24 -14.23 -5.80 -9.05
C PHE A 24 -15.41 -4.92 -8.67
N ASP A 25 -16.61 -5.49 -8.66
CA ASP A 25 -17.84 -4.79 -8.30
C ASP A 25 -17.89 -4.58 -6.77
N LEU A 26 -17.98 -3.32 -6.35
CA LEU A 26 -18.09 -2.98 -4.93
C LEU A 26 -19.46 -3.37 -4.38
N LYS A 27 -19.48 -4.24 -3.37
CA LYS A 27 -20.71 -4.59 -2.65
C LYS A 27 -21.27 -3.42 -1.82
N TYR A 28 -20.40 -2.54 -1.34
CA TYR A 28 -20.73 -1.45 -0.42
C TYR A 28 -20.29 -0.07 -0.93
N PRO A 29 -20.77 0.39 -2.11
CA PRO A 29 -20.28 1.62 -2.75
C PRO A 29 -20.57 2.90 -1.95
N LYS A 30 -21.50 2.84 -0.99
CA LYS A 30 -21.81 3.96 -0.09
C LYS A 30 -20.93 4.03 1.15
N GLY A 31 -20.03 3.06 1.34
CA GLY A 31 -19.13 2.99 2.48
C GLY A 31 -19.03 1.56 3.02
N HIS A 32 -17.80 1.12 3.28
CA HIS A 32 -17.55 -0.24 3.73
C HIS A 32 -17.99 -0.45 5.19
N PRO A 33 -18.84 -1.46 5.49
CA PRO A 33 -19.48 -1.60 6.80
C PRO A 33 -18.51 -1.96 7.92
N GLN A 34 -17.32 -2.46 7.58
CA GLN A 34 -16.29 -2.78 8.56
C GLN A 34 -15.44 -1.57 8.98
N ILE A 35 -15.64 -0.39 8.37
CA ILE A 35 -14.96 0.83 8.82
C ILE A 35 -15.56 1.21 10.18
N ASN A 36 -14.86 0.79 11.24
CA ASN A 36 -15.18 1.20 12.59
C ASN A 36 -14.65 2.63 12.80
N GLY A 37 -15.53 3.54 13.23
CA GLY A 37 -15.14 4.94 13.47
C GLY A 37 -14.05 5.12 14.53
N GLU A 38 -13.88 4.17 15.45
CA GLU A 38 -12.76 4.16 16.41
C GLU A 38 -11.46 3.73 15.74
N GLU A 39 -11.45 2.60 15.05
CA GLU A 39 -10.29 2.10 14.30
C GLU A 39 -9.81 3.12 13.25
N PHE A 40 -10.73 3.76 12.54
CA PHE A 40 -10.38 4.79 11.57
C PHE A 40 -9.71 5.99 12.23
N LYS A 41 -10.20 6.44 13.41
CA LYS A 41 -9.55 7.52 14.17
C LYS A 41 -8.18 7.12 14.67
N ASP A 42 -8.01 5.88 15.13
CA ASP A 42 -6.72 5.37 15.56
C ASP A 42 -5.72 5.38 14.39
N LEU A 43 -6.12 4.87 13.22
CA LEU A 43 -5.28 4.91 12.02
C LEU A 43 -4.88 6.35 11.67
N MET A 44 -5.84 7.29 11.66
CA MET A 44 -5.57 8.71 11.42
C MET A 44 -4.54 9.27 12.42
N TYR A 45 -4.74 9.00 13.71
CA TYR A 45 -3.89 9.49 14.78
C TYR A 45 -2.45 8.96 14.67
N TRP A 46 -2.30 7.65 14.50
CA TRP A 46 -1.00 6.98 14.44
C TRP A 46 -0.24 7.27 13.16
N LEU A 47 -0.92 7.23 12.00
CA LEU A 47 -0.26 7.31 10.70
C LEU A 47 -0.05 8.73 10.20
N PHE A 48 -0.75 9.73 10.75
CA PHE A 48 -0.46 11.15 10.50
C PHE A 48 0.33 11.82 11.61
N TYR A 49 0.74 11.09 12.65
CA TYR A 49 1.60 11.60 13.72
C TYR A 49 1.02 12.86 14.36
N GLU A 50 -0.28 12.86 14.67
CA GLU A 50 -1.03 14.08 15.03
C GLU A 50 -0.46 14.85 16.24
N ASN A 51 0.29 14.18 17.12
CA ASN A 51 0.92 14.76 18.30
C ASN A 51 2.43 15.01 18.17
N GLU A 52 3.00 14.87 16.97
CA GLU A 52 4.42 15.07 16.74
C GLU A 52 4.75 16.52 16.36
N ASN A 53 5.48 17.19 17.25
CA ASN A 53 5.90 18.58 17.05
C ASN A 53 7.06 18.71 16.05
N ASN A 54 7.84 17.64 15.85
CA ASN A 54 8.93 17.61 14.89
C ASN A 54 8.82 16.41 13.95
N LEU A 55 7.89 16.52 13.01
CA LEU A 55 7.53 15.45 12.07
C LEU A 55 8.73 14.95 11.26
N ASP A 56 9.59 15.85 10.76
CA ASP A 56 10.77 15.49 9.98
C ASP A 56 11.73 14.60 10.78
N VAL A 57 11.99 14.96 12.05
CA VAL A 57 12.86 14.15 12.93
C VAL A 57 12.24 12.80 13.22
N LYS A 58 10.92 12.76 13.49
CA LYS A 58 10.20 11.51 13.75
C LYS A 58 10.23 10.57 12.54
N ILE A 59 9.88 11.04 11.36
CA ILE A 59 9.88 10.24 10.13
C ILE A 59 11.29 9.74 9.79
N LYS A 60 12.32 10.59 9.94
CA LYS A 60 13.71 10.17 9.76
C LYS A 60 14.10 9.06 10.75
N SER A 61 13.65 9.16 12.00
CA SER A 61 13.87 8.13 13.02
C SER A 61 13.18 6.82 12.63
N GLU A 62 11.90 6.86 12.22
CA GLU A 62 11.17 5.66 11.77
C GLU A 62 11.84 4.99 10.58
N ILE A 63 12.23 5.75 9.57
CA ILE A 63 12.96 5.20 8.42
C ILE A 63 14.28 4.57 8.86
N THR A 64 15.02 5.18 9.80
CA THR A 64 16.24 4.58 10.35
C THR A 64 15.93 3.24 11.04
N LEU A 65 14.85 3.17 11.82
CA LEU A 65 14.43 1.93 12.48
C LEU A 65 14.07 0.85 11.44
N TRP A 66 13.28 1.19 10.43
CA TRP A 66 12.90 0.28 9.36
C TRP A 66 14.11 -0.26 8.59
N LEU A 67 15.05 0.61 8.20
CA LEU A 67 16.24 0.19 7.45
C LEU A 67 17.12 -0.79 8.25
N ASN A 68 17.14 -0.67 9.58
CA ASN A 68 17.93 -1.52 10.48
C ASN A 68 17.14 -2.69 11.09
N SER A 69 15.85 -2.84 10.76
CA SER A 69 15.03 -3.90 11.33
C SER A 69 15.28 -5.23 10.64
N HIS A 70 15.37 -6.32 11.41
CA HIS A 70 15.66 -7.67 10.91
C HIS A 70 14.76 -8.71 11.57
N LYS A 71 13.46 -8.42 11.69
CA LYS A 71 12.49 -9.37 12.25
C LYS A 71 12.40 -10.61 11.36
N ASP A 72 12.46 -11.78 11.97
CA ASP A 72 12.41 -13.04 11.25
C ASP A 72 11.04 -13.25 10.57
N ASN A 73 11.09 -13.82 9.36
CA ASN A 73 9.89 -14.22 8.65
C ASN A 73 9.45 -15.60 9.14
N SER A 74 8.19 -15.71 9.60
CA SER A 74 7.58 -17.02 9.86
C SER A 74 7.40 -17.76 8.53
N SER A 75 7.68 -19.07 8.53
CA SER A 75 7.43 -19.93 7.36
C SER A 75 5.92 -20.00 7.07
N LEU A 76 5.58 -19.98 5.78
CA LEU A 76 4.21 -20.12 5.29
C LEU A 76 3.91 -21.53 4.76
N ASP A 77 4.89 -22.44 4.73
CA ASP A 77 4.78 -23.75 4.07
C ASP A 77 3.68 -24.64 4.68
N THR A 78 3.43 -24.47 5.98
CA THR A 78 2.42 -25.21 6.74
C THR A 78 1.33 -24.28 7.32
N ALA A 79 1.40 -22.98 7.00
CA ALA A 79 0.48 -22.00 7.54
C ALA A 79 -0.90 -22.15 6.90
N VAL A 80 -1.91 -22.34 7.74
CA VAL A 80 -3.32 -22.40 7.32
C VAL A 80 -4.18 -21.57 8.26
N THR A 81 -5.26 -21.00 7.71
CA THR A 81 -6.31 -20.37 8.49
C THR A 81 -7.10 -21.40 9.30
N SER A 82 -7.96 -20.92 10.19
CA SER A 82 -8.97 -21.70 10.92
C SER A 82 -9.93 -22.48 10.01
N SER A 83 -10.12 -22.01 8.77
CA SER A 83 -10.88 -22.71 7.72
C SER A 83 -10.04 -23.68 6.87
N GLY A 84 -8.75 -23.86 7.20
CA GLY A 84 -7.84 -24.77 6.52
C GLY A 84 -7.29 -24.26 5.19
N LYS A 85 -7.31 -22.95 4.95
CA LYS A 85 -6.83 -22.33 3.70
C LYS A 85 -5.40 -21.83 3.85
N SER A 86 -4.55 -22.14 2.87
CA SER A 86 -3.13 -21.76 2.87
C SER A 86 -2.88 -20.42 2.19
N ALA A 87 -1.65 -19.89 2.33
CA ALA A 87 -1.21 -18.73 1.56
C ALA A 87 -1.30 -18.97 0.04
N GLU A 88 -0.95 -20.17 -0.43
CA GLU A 88 -1.05 -20.57 -1.84
C GLU A 88 -2.50 -20.56 -2.34
N TYR A 89 -3.45 -21.06 -1.55
CA TYR A 89 -4.88 -21.01 -1.91
C TYR A 89 -5.32 -19.57 -2.24
N TYR A 90 -4.97 -18.60 -1.39
CA TYR A 90 -5.33 -17.21 -1.62
C TYR A 90 -4.63 -16.60 -2.83
N SER A 91 -3.35 -16.94 -3.06
CA SER A 91 -2.63 -16.52 -4.26
C SER A 91 -3.19 -17.13 -5.54
N ASN A 92 -3.82 -18.32 -5.47
CA ASN A 92 -4.48 -18.93 -6.62
C ASN A 92 -5.74 -18.16 -7.00
N ILE A 93 -6.56 -17.79 -6.00
CA ILE A 93 -7.77 -16.99 -6.22
C ILE A 93 -7.40 -15.60 -6.74
N GLU A 94 -6.42 -14.92 -6.13
CA GLU A 94 -6.00 -13.58 -6.56
C GLU A 94 -5.53 -13.55 -8.01
N ARG A 95 -4.89 -14.62 -8.51
CA ARG A 95 -4.48 -14.73 -9.92
C ARG A 95 -5.64 -14.78 -10.92
N GLU A 96 -6.86 -15.06 -10.45
CA GLU A 96 -8.05 -15.02 -11.31
C GLU A 96 -8.48 -13.58 -11.62
N PHE A 97 -8.05 -12.60 -10.82
CA PHE A 97 -8.28 -11.18 -11.04
C PHE A 97 -7.28 -10.64 -12.07
N THR A 98 -7.57 -10.82 -13.36
CA THR A 98 -6.81 -10.19 -14.46
C THR A 98 -7.67 -9.18 -15.19
N SER A 99 -7.03 -8.21 -15.86
CA SER A 99 -7.77 -7.21 -16.67
C SER A 99 -8.46 -7.82 -17.89
N GLU A 100 -8.01 -9.00 -18.32
CA GLU A 100 -8.56 -9.78 -19.43
C GLU A 100 -9.72 -10.70 -19.01
N ASN A 101 -9.99 -10.86 -17.70
CA ASN A 101 -11.05 -11.72 -17.23
C ASN A 101 -12.39 -10.96 -17.27
N GLU A 102 -13.26 -11.31 -18.22
CA GLU A 102 -14.62 -10.76 -18.33
C GLU A 102 -15.54 -11.16 -17.16
N ASN A 103 -15.07 -12.07 -16.29
CA ASN A 103 -15.78 -12.40 -15.05
C ASN A 103 -15.72 -11.19 -14.11
N HIS A 104 -16.86 -10.51 -13.95
CA HIS A 104 -17.06 -9.53 -12.90
C HIS A 104 -16.90 -10.20 -11.53
N PHE A 105 -15.72 -10.08 -10.94
CA PHE A 105 -15.51 -10.49 -9.56
C PHE A 105 -16.21 -9.51 -8.63
N SER A 106 -16.81 -10.01 -7.56
CA SER A 106 -17.36 -9.18 -6.50
C SER A 106 -16.31 -8.87 -5.44
N SER A 107 -16.48 -7.77 -4.71
CA SER A 107 -15.62 -7.43 -3.58
C SER A 107 -15.63 -8.50 -2.47
N ASP A 108 -16.63 -9.38 -2.40
CA ASP A 108 -16.70 -10.47 -1.41
C ASP A 108 -15.51 -11.44 -1.52
N LEU A 109 -15.10 -11.80 -2.74
CA LEU A 109 -13.97 -12.70 -2.94
C LEU A 109 -12.64 -12.01 -2.59
N TRP A 110 -12.55 -10.71 -2.88
CA TRP A 110 -11.40 -9.89 -2.48
C TRP A 110 -11.30 -9.75 -0.96
N GLU A 111 -12.44 -9.57 -0.29
CA GLU A 111 -12.55 -9.54 1.17
C GLU A 111 -12.18 -10.89 1.79
N GLU A 112 -12.56 -12.02 1.19
CA GLU A 112 -12.12 -13.36 1.61
C GLU A 112 -10.60 -13.47 1.57
N ILE A 113 -9.97 -13.04 0.48
CA ILE A 113 -8.51 -13.07 0.32
C ILE A 113 -7.84 -12.22 1.41
N ILE A 114 -8.28 -10.98 1.58
CA ILE A 114 -7.71 -10.05 2.58
C ILE A 114 -7.88 -10.63 3.99
N SER A 115 -9.07 -11.09 4.35
CA SER A 115 -9.38 -11.63 5.67
C SER A 115 -8.51 -12.86 6.00
N GLY A 116 -8.41 -13.79 5.04
CA GLY A 116 -7.56 -14.97 5.18
C GLY A 116 -6.08 -14.63 5.34
N ARG A 117 -5.58 -13.67 4.56
CA ARG A 117 -4.20 -13.19 4.69
C ARG A 117 -3.94 -12.46 6.01
N LYS A 118 -4.90 -11.69 6.53
CA LYS A 118 -4.82 -11.08 7.86
C LYS A 118 -4.73 -12.15 8.96
N GLU A 119 -5.51 -13.22 8.86
CA GLU A 119 -5.44 -14.35 9.81
C GLU A 119 -4.10 -15.09 9.74
N LEU A 120 -3.61 -15.35 8.52
CA LEU A 120 -2.28 -15.94 8.31
C LEU A 120 -1.19 -15.03 8.87
N PHE A 121 -1.25 -13.71 8.66
CA PHE A 121 -0.24 -12.79 9.18
C PHE A 121 -0.23 -12.75 10.71
N LYS A 122 -1.41 -12.80 11.34
CA LYS A 122 -1.54 -12.83 12.81
C LYS A 122 -0.88 -14.08 13.43
N SER A 123 -1.00 -15.23 12.76
CA SER A 123 -0.46 -16.51 13.24
C SER A 123 0.97 -16.78 12.78
N HIS A 124 1.34 -16.28 11.60
CA HIS A 124 2.63 -16.46 10.93
C HIS A 124 3.12 -15.12 10.36
N PRO A 125 3.59 -14.20 11.23
CA PRO A 125 4.06 -12.89 10.79
C PRO A 125 5.17 -13.01 9.74
N ASN A 126 4.96 -12.36 8.60
CA ASN A 126 5.84 -12.45 7.43
C ASN A 126 5.77 -11.15 6.61
N GLY A 127 6.94 -10.60 6.27
CA GLY A 127 7.07 -9.33 5.57
C GLY A 127 6.59 -9.35 4.11
N SER A 128 6.61 -10.50 3.44
CA SER A 128 6.01 -10.65 2.11
C SER A 128 4.49 -10.70 2.18
N LEU A 129 3.94 -11.32 3.23
CA LEU A 129 2.49 -11.35 3.45
C LEU A 129 1.92 -9.96 3.81
N ALA A 130 2.61 -9.21 4.68
CA ALA A 130 2.27 -7.81 4.97
C ALA A 130 2.33 -6.94 3.70
N TRP A 131 3.33 -7.16 2.84
CA TRP A 131 3.43 -6.45 1.56
C TRP A 131 2.27 -6.77 0.62
N LEU A 132 1.85 -8.02 0.52
CA LEU A 132 0.67 -8.39 -0.27
C LEU A 132 -0.58 -7.68 0.25
N LEU A 133 -0.81 -7.70 1.56
CA LEU A 133 -1.92 -6.97 2.19
C LEU A 133 -1.87 -5.46 1.87
N ALA A 134 -0.69 -4.83 1.89
CA ALA A 134 -0.54 -3.43 1.55
C ALA A 134 -1.03 -3.11 0.12
N ASN A 135 -0.64 -3.94 -0.85
CA ASN A 135 -1.07 -3.78 -2.24
C ASN A 135 -2.57 -4.03 -2.42
N GLN A 136 -3.13 -5.02 -1.72
CA GLN A 136 -4.55 -5.32 -1.80
C GLN A 136 -5.44 -4.21 -1.24
N MET A 137 -4.98 -3.56 -0.18
CA MET A 137 -5.66 -2.39 0.38
C MET A 137 -5.58 -1.20 -0.57
N GLN A 138 -4.45 -0.99 -1.25
CA GLN A 138 -4.36 0.01 -2.32
C GLN A 138 -5.34 -0.30 -3.46
N THR A 139 -5.42 -1.55 -3.92
CA THR A 139 -6.39 -1.96 -4.96
C THR A 139 -7.82 -1.64 -4.53
N TYR A 140 -8.16 -1.85 -3.27
CA TYR A 140 -9.48 -1.51 -2.74
C TYR A 140 -9.72 0.01 -2.73
N ALA A 141 -8.74 0.81 -2.29
CA ALA A 141 -8.80 2.27 -2.34
C ALA A 141 -9.04 2.78 -3.77
N LEU A 142 -8.31 2.22 -4.75
CA LEU A 142 -8.45 2.57 -6.17
C LEU A 142 -9.83 2.20 -6.73
N ASN A 143 -10.37 1.03 -6.36
CA ASN A 143 -11.71 0.63 -6.78
C ASN A 143 -12.78 1.58 -6.20
N TYR A 144 -12.66 1.99 -4.93
CA TYR A 144 -13.55 3.03 -4.36
C TYR A 144 -13.42 4.37 -5.07
N LEU A 145 -12.19 4.81 -5.34
CA LEU A 145 -11.94 6.08 -6.04
C LEU A 145 -12.56 6.10 -7.44
N LYS A 146 -12.53 4.97 -8.16
CA LYS A 146 -13.03 4.89 -9.54
C LYS A 146 -14.53 4.71 -9.64
N GLN A 147 -15.14 4.05 -8.67
CA GLN A 147 -16.54 3.64 -8.73
C GLN A 147 -17.45 4.49 -7.84
N THR A 148 -16.89 5.31 -6.94
CA THR A 148 -17.63 6.03 -5.91
C THR A 148 -17.05 7.43 -5.66
N ASN A 149 -17.81 8.26 -4.92
CA ASN A 149 -17.32 9.52 -4.36
C ASN A 149 -17.11 9.42 -2.83
N ASN A 150 -16.85 8.21 -2.31
CA ASN A 150 -16.71 8.02 -0.86
C ASN A 150 -15.25 8.24 -0.43
N GLY A 151 -14.90 9.50 -0.14
CA GLY A 151 -13.57 9.88 0.32
C GLY A 151 -13.12 9.15 1.58
N ASP A 152 -14.00 8.94 2.56
CA ASP A 152 -13.65 8.25 3.83
C ASP A 152 -13.18 6.81 3.58
N SER A 153 -13.85 6.09 2.68
CA SER A 153 -13.45 4.72 2.33
C SER A 153 -12.11 4.73 1.61
N VAL A 154 -11.89 5.66 0.67
CA VAL A 154 -10.59 5.80 -0.01
C VAL A 154 -9.47 6.07 0.99
N VAL A 155 -9.66 7.01 1.93
CA VAL A 155 -8.69 7.29 2.99
C VAL A 155 -8.44 6.04 3.83
N TYR A 156 -9.49 5.39 4.31
CA TYR A 156 -9.37 4.20 5.16
C TYR A 156 -8.51 3.11 4.52
N PHE A 157 -8.79 2.77 3.26
CA PHE A 157 -8.03 1.73 2.56
C PHE A 157 -6.59 2.15 2.24
N TYR A 158 -6.33 3.43 1.97
CA TYR A 158 -4.95 3.91 1.87
C TYR A 158 -4.23 3.86 3.23
N LEU A 159 -4.88 4.19 4.35
CA LEU A 159 -4.28 4.07 5.68
C LEU A 159 -3.96 2.61 6.04
N GLU A 160 -4.86 1.68 5.72
CA GLU A 160 -4.57 0.24 5.86
C GLU A 160 -3.39 -0.18 4.97
N SER A 161 -3.29 0.33 3.74
CA SER A 161 -2.14 0.08 2.85
C SER A 161 -0.83 0.60 3.45
N ILE A 162 -0.85 1.82 4.01
CA ILE A 162 0.27 2.46 4.71
C ILE A 162 0.70 1.61 5.91
N LYS A 163 -0.25 1.23 6.78
CA LYS A 163 0.02 0.39 7.95
C LYS A 163 0.70 -0.92 7.57
N ASN A 164 0.12 -1.65 6.61
CA ASN A 164 0.67 -2.93 6.17
C ASN A 164 2.05 -2.75 5.50
N THR A 165 2.31 -1.62 4.85
CA THR A 165 3.65 -1.30 4.33
C THR A 165 4.66 -1.12 5.47
N GLN A 166 4.29 -0.39 6.52
CA GLN A 166 5.12 -0.22 7.72
C GLN A 166 5.38 -1.57 8.41
N ASP A 167 4.33 -2.38 8.62
CA ASP A 167 4.44 -3.74 9.18
C ASP A 167 5.44 -4.59 8.36
N SER A 168 5.40 -4.45 7.03
CA SER A 168 6.30 -5.17 6.13
C SER A 168 7.76 -4.77 6.29
N LEU A 169 8.05 -3.50 6.62
CA LEU A 169 9.39 -2.95 6.72
C LEU A 169 10.15 -3.43 7.98
N GLU A 170 9.44 -4.00 8.97
CA GLU A 170 10.07 -4.58 10.16
C GLU A 170 10.89 -5.84 9.85
N PHE A 171 10.57 -6.55 8.77
CA PHE A 171 11.14 -7.87 8.49
C PHE A 171 12.49 -7.79 7.79
N ASP A 172 13.25 -8.87 7.94
CA ASP A 172 14.50 -9.05 7.21
C ASP A 172 14.23 -9.15 5.70
N MET A 173 14.93 -8.31 4.93
CA MET A 173 14.94 -8.29 3.47
C MET A 173 16.09 -7.42 2.96
N ASP A 174 16.41 -7.56 1.67
CA ASP A 174 17.40 -6.71 1.01
C ASP A 174 17.08 -5.21 1.16
N ILE A 175 18.11 -4.41 1.41
CA ILE A 175 17.99 -2.98 1.67
C ILE A 175 17.33 -2.23 0.50
N LYS A 176 17.56 -2.66 -0.75
CA LYS A 176 16.92 -2.05 -1.93
C LYS A 176 15.42 -2.33 -1.94
N ILE A 177 15.00 -3.50 -1.44
CA ILE A 177 13.58 -3.82 -1.28
C ILE A 177 12.97 -2.91 -0.20
N LYS A 178 13.64 -2.70 0.94
CA LYS A 178 13.18 -1.73 1.95
C LYS A 178 13.04 -0.33 1.36
N HIS A 179 14.03 0.14 0.60
CA HIS A 179 13.96 1.43 -0.09
C HIS A 179 12.74 1.53 -1.01
N LYS A 180 12.48 0.50 -1.83
CA LYS A 180 11.29 0.47 -2.70
C LYS A 180 9.99 0.54 -1.89
N ARG A 181 9.91 -0.16 -0.76
CA ARG A 181 8.73 -0.14 0.12
C ARG A 181 8.55 1.18 0.84
N ILE A 182 9.63 1.88 1.22
CA ILE A 182 9.53 3.25 1.76
C ILE A 182 9.05 4.24 0.70
N LYS A 183 9.49 4.10 -0.57
CA LYS A 183 8.93 4.91 -1.66
C LYS A 183 7.46 4.59 -1.92
N TYR A 184 7.07 3.33 -1.81
CA TYR A 184 5.65 2.95 -1.88
C TYR A 184 4.83 3.62 -0.77
N LEU A 185 5.32 3.57 0.48
CA LEU A 185 4.72 4.28 1.62
C LEU A 185 4.56 5.77 1.31
N GLN A 186 5.60 6.41 0.79
CA GLN A 186 5.59 7.80 0.36
C GLN A 186 4.49 8.07 -0.68
N SER A 187 4.40 7.23 -1.72
CA SER A 187 3.39 7.37 -2.77
C SER A 187 1.97 7.27 -2.24
N ARG A 188 1.70 6.44 -1.22
CA ARG A 188 0.36 6.36 -0.60
C ARG A 188 -0.04 7.66 0.09
N TYR A 189 0.88 8.32 0.79
CA TYR A 189 0.61 9.65 1.34
C TYR A 189 0.38 10.69 0.24
N LYS A 190 1.11 10.58 -0.88
CA LYS A 190 0.88 11.43 -2.05
C LYS A 190 -0.51 11.21 -2.66
N ASP A 191 -0.93 9.95 -2.80
CA ASP A 191 -2.25 9.61 -3.34
C ASP A 191 -3.37 10.22 -2.48
N ILE A 192 -3.24 10.19 -1.15
CA ILE A 192 -4.19 10.87 -0.24
C ILE A 192 -4.13 12.38 -0.41
N ALA A 193 -2.93 12.96 -0.48
CA ALA A 193 -2.72 14.41 -0.59
C ALA A 193 -3.30 15.02 -1.88
N GLU A 194 -3.30 14.27 -2.98
CA GLU A 194 -3.69 14.74 -4.30
C GLU A 194 -5.11 14.31 -4.70
N CYS A 195 -5.85 13.63 -3.81
CA CYS A 195 -7.16 13.08 -4.14
C CYS A 195 -8.31 14.06 -3.83
N GLU A 196 -8.92 14.60 -4.88
CA GLU A 196 -9.96 15.65 -4.80
C GLU A 196 -11.21 15.28 -3.98
N ILE A 197 -11.54 13.99 -3.84
CA ILE A 197 -12.72 13.56 -3.07
C ILE A 197 -12.46 13.43 -1.57
N ILE A 198 -11.20 13.58 -1.15
CA ILE A 198 -10.78 13.51 0.26
C ILE A 198 -10.85 14.90 0.88
N ASN A 199 -11.19 14.98 2.18
CA ASN A 199 -11.24 16.24 2.91
C ASN A 199 -9.88 16.97 2.94
N GLU A 200 -9.89 18.30 2.74
CA GLU A 200 -8.70 19.15 2.66
C GLU A 200 -7.77 19.06 3.89
N ASP A 201 -8.32 18.92 5.11
CA ASP A 201 -7.51 18.78 6.32
C ASP A 201 -6.72 17.47 6.31
N ILE A 202 -7.32 16.39 5.76
CA ILE A 202 -6.67 15.10 5.60
C ILE A 202 -5.60 15.17 4.51
N GLN A 203 -5.91 15.80 3.37
CA GLN A 203 -4.94 16.03 2.31
C GLN A 203 -3.72 16.81 2.82
N LEU A 204 -3.93 17.84 3.64
CA LEU A 204 -2.87 18.64 4.23
C LEU A 204 -2.01 17.81 5.20
N LYS A 205 -2.61 16.97 6.03
CA LYS A 205 -1.88 16.04 6.90
C LYS A 205 -1.03 15.07 6.09
N ALA A 206 -1.61 14.47 5.06
CA ALA A 206 -0.89 13.54 4.18
C ALA A 206 0.26 14.21 3.42
N SER A 207 0.06 15.44 2.93
CA SER A 207 1.10 16.25 2.27
C SER A 207 2.30 16.49 3.18
N LYS A 208 2.07 16.79 4.46
CA LYS A 208 3.15 17.00 5.44
C LYS A 208 3.98 15.73 5.63
N VAL A 209 3.33 14.58 5.76
CA VAL A 209 4.03 13.29 5.91
C VAL A 209 4.78 12.91 4.62
N TYR A 210 4.16 13.10 3.46
CA TYR A 210 4.80 12.90 2.15
C TYR A 210 6.12 13.69 2.02
N ILE A 211 6.10 14.97 2.37
CA ILE A 211 7.27 15.85 2.34
C ILE A 211 8.32 15.39 3.35
N ALA A 212 7.91 15.03 4.58
CA ALA A 212 8.83 14.55 5.60
C ALA A 212 9.53 13.24 5.18
N ILE A 213 8.82 12.31 4.53
CA ILE A 213 9.42 11.11 3.95
C ILE A 213 10.39 11.48 2.83
N GLN A 214 10.03 12.40 1.92
CA GLN A 214 10.91 12.87 0.84
C GLN A 214 12.23 13.43 1.40
N ASN A 215 12.13 14.27 2.42
CA ASN A 215 13.28 14.88 3.08
C ASN A 215 14.19 13.82 3.70
N ALA A 216 13.62 12.82 4.38
CA ALA A 216 14.37 11.72 4.93
C ALA A 216 15.05 10.87 3.84
N LEU A 217 14.34 10.51 2.77
CA LEU A 217 14.90 9.76 1.63
C LEU A 217 16.10 10.47 0.99
N ASN A 218 16.02 11.80 0.84
CA ASN A 218 17.13 12.62 0.33
C ASN A 218 18.38 12.53 1.23
N VAL A 219 18.20 12.53 2.56
CA VAL A 219 19.30 12.38 3.52
C VAL A 219 19.97 11.01 3.41
N PHE A 220 19.19 9.96 3.20
CA PHE A 220 19.70 8.60 3.02
C PHE A 220 20.21 8.31 1.60
N GLN A 221 20.18 9.29 0.69
CA GLN A 221 20.53 9.12 -0.73
C GLN A 221 19.77 7.97 -1.39
N ILE A 222 18.50 7.80 -0.99
CA ILE A 222 17.60 6.81 -1.56
C ILE A 222 16.97 7.42 -2.81
N HIS A 223 17.63 7.21 -3.97
CA HIS A 223 17.19 7.68 -5.28
C HIS A 223 16.25 6.72 -5.97
#